data_AF-A0A383E4U1-F1
#
_entry.id   AF-A0A383E4U1-F1
#
_cell.length_a   1.000
_cell.length_b   1.000
_cell.length_c   1.000
_cell.angle_alpha   90.00
_cell.angle_beta   90.00
_cell.angle_gamma   90.00
#
_symmetry.space_group_name_H-M   'P 1'
#
loop_
_entity.id
_entity.type
_entity.pdbx_description
1 polymer ?
#
loop_
_entity_poly.entity_id
_entity_poly.type
_entity_poly.pdbx_seq_one_letter_code
_entity_poly.pdbx_strand_id
1 'polypeptide(L)'
;MNKNMIRDLMKSLLTYIAVILSTYTVFLSSLMAGGLEPLPDLQKAVEEVRFLYIGEDLSFLADKEYQVRKYYYQIQSKTEKLEILKEVKGHFEQAVTKAEEKFDSGEEDVSQSAITKLKLGLAGTLNDIIELESEVKVAQLSLALIFKDNYSIDGEMPNPDIEPVDFKFNNYDKWFKASGLVFGIDSKGTTGKHFPSNELA
;
A
#
# COMPACT_ATOMS: atom_id res chain seq x y z
N MET A 1 -61.47 -11.75 29.47
CA MET A 1 -60.35 -10.87 29.08
C MET A 1 -60.91 -9.75 28.19
N ASN A 2 -60.71 -8.48 28.54
CA ASN A 2 -61.40 -7.35 27.90
C ASN A 2 -60.86 -7.09 26.49
N LYS A 3 -61.74 -7.08 25.48
CA LYS A 3 -61.40 -6.90 24.05
C LYS A 3 -60.70 -5.56 23.77
N ASN A 4 -60.95 -4.55 24.59
CA ASN A 4 -60.27 -3.26 24.50
C ASN A 4 -58.80 -3.36 24.96
N MET A 5 -58.54 -4.12 26.02
CA MET A 5 -57.21 -4.31 26.60
C MET A 5 -56.28 -5.08 25.65
N ILE A 6 -56.80 -6.10 24.95
CA ILE A 6 -56.03 -6.86 23.95
C ILE A 6 -55.67 -5.99 22.75
N ARG A 7 -56.58 -5.11 22.33
CA ARG A 7 -56.37 -4.19 21.20
C ARG A 7 -55.28 -3.15 21.51
N ASP A 8 -55.28 -2.60 22.72
CA ASP A 8 -54.30 -1.60 23.13
C ASP A 8 -52.91 -2.23 23.33
N LEU A 9 -52.86 -3.47 23.82
CA LEU A 9 -51.61 -4.24 23.90
C LEU A 9 -51.01 -4.52 22.51
N MET A 10 -51.85 -4.93 21.55
CA MET A 10 -51.42 -5.16 20.17
C MET A 10 -50.93 -3.88 19.48
N LYS A 11 -51.58 -2.74 19.72
CA LYS A 11 -51.12 -1.44 19.19
C LYS A 11 -49.76 -1.06 19.75
N SER A 12 -49.57 -1.21 21.06
CA SER A 12 -48.28 -0.93 21.71
C SER A 12 -47.17 -1.83 21.17
N LEU A 13 -47.44 -3.12 20.98
CA LEU A 13 -46.50 -4.07 20.39
C LEU A 13 -46.14 -3.70 18.95
N LEU A 14 -47.12 -3.34 18.12
CA LEU A 14 -46.91 -2.91 16.74
C LEU A 14 -46.08 -1.62 16.66
N THR A 15 -46.34 -0.66 17.55
CA THR A 15 -45.54 0.57 17.63
C THR A 15 -44.10 0.26 18.05
N TYR A 16 -43.90 -0.64 18.99
CA TYR A 16 -42.57 -1.03 19.45
C TYR A 16 -41.78 -1.77 18.36
N ILE A 17 -42.43 -2.68 17.63
CA ILE A 17 -41.86 -3.36 16.47
C ILE A 17 -41.53 -2.36 15.35
N ALA A 18 -42.40 -1.38 15.09
CA ALA A 18 -42.15 -0.34 14.09
C ALA A 18 -40.96 0.57 14.48
N VAL A 19 -40.78 0.87 15.76
CA VAL A 19 -39.63 1.63 16.28
C VAL A 19 -38.33 0.81 16.18
N ILE A 20 -38.38 -0.50 16.45
CA ILE A 20 -37.22 -1.38 16.25
C ILE A 20 -36.88 -1.48 14.76
N LEU A 21 -37.87 -1.66 13.88
CA LEU A 21 -37.64 -1.70 12.44
C LEU A 21 -37.11 -0.37 11.90
N SER A 22 -37.61 0.78 12.38
CA SER A 22 -37.11 2.09 11.94
C SER A 22 -35.71 2.41 12.47
N THR A 23 -35.35 1.94 13.66
CA THR A 23 -33.98 2.07 14.18
C THR A 23 -33.00 1.14 13.44
N TYR A 24 -33.43 -0.07 13.07
CA TYR A 24 -32.64 -0.96 12.22
C TYR A 24 -32.46 -0.42 10.80
N THR A 25 -33.47 0.20 10.18
CA THR A 25 -33.31 0.80 8.83
C THR A 25 -32.41 2.03 8.84
N VAL A 26 -32.41 2.83 9.92
CA VAL A 26 -31.45 3.95 10.08
C VAL A 26 -30.03 3.44 10.28
N PHE A 27 -29.82 2.34 11.03
CA PHE A 27 -28.50 1.71 11.20
C PHE A 27 -27.98 1.04 9.92
N LEU A 28 -28.85 0.37 9.14
CA LEU A 28 -28.50 -0.19 7.84
C LEU A 28 -28.20 0.92 6.81
N SER A 29 -28.92 2.04 6.87
CA SER A 29 -28.66 3.17 5.97
C SER A 29 -27.33 3.89 6.27
N SER A 30 -26.87 3.91 7.52
CA SER A 30 -25.54 4.43 7.87
C SER A 30 -24.38 3.47 7.53
N LEU A 31 -24.65 2.16 7.42
CA LEU A 31 -23.67 1.18 6.94
C LEU A 31 -23.58 1.14 5.40
N MET A 32 -24.65 1.56 4.71
CA MET A 32 -24.73 1.66 3.24
C MET A 32 -24.48 3.07 2.72
N ALA A 33 -24.09 4.01 3.59
CA ALA A 33 -23.41 5.23 3.16
C ALA A 33 -22.02 4.78 2.68
N GLY A 34 -21.94 4.37 1.41
CA GLY A 34 -20.81 3.69 0.78
C GLY A 34 -19.51 4.50 0.79
N GLY A 35 -18.91 4.62 1.97
CA GLY A 35 -17.48 4.77 2.11
C GLY A 35 -16.88 3.42 1.79
N LEU A 36 -16.03 3.38 0.78
CA LEU A 36 -15.27 2.19 0.44
C LEU A 36 -14.52 1.71 1.71
N GLU A 37 -14.50 0.41 1.95
CA GLU A 37 -13.82 -0.15 3.13
C GLU A 37 -12.31 0.15 3.06
N PRO A 38 -11.62 0.27 4.21
CA PRO A 38 -10.16 0.32 4.22
C PRO A 38 -9.57 -0.97 3.65
N LEU A 39 -8.32 -0.90 3.16
CA LEU A 39 -7.63 -2.09 2.65
C LEU A 39 -7.56 -3.16 3.76
N PRO A 40 -7.82 -4.44 3.47
CA PRO A 40 -7.69 -5.51 4.45
C PRO A 40 -6.22 -5.81 4.75
N ASP A 41 -5.94 -6.60 5.79
CA ASP A 41 -4.58 -7.13 6.03
C ASP A 41 -4.11 -7.99 4.85
N LEU A 42 -2.80 -8.03 4.60
CA LEU A 42 -2.23 -8.72 3.41
C LEU A 42 -2.71 -10.17 3.27
N GLN A 43 -2.78 -10.92 4.37
CA GLN A 43 -3.25 -12.31 4.31
C GLN A 43 -4.71 -12.38 3.85
N LYS A 44 -5.58 -11.55 4.43
CA LYS A 44 -6.99 -11.47 4.06
C LYS A 44 -7.17 -10.97 2.62
N ALA A 45 -6.37 -10.00 2.20
CA ALA A 45 -6.33 -9.47 0.84
C ALA A 45 -6.03 -10.58 -0.18
N VAL A 46 -5.05 -11.44 0.11
CA VAL A 46 -4.69 -12.59 -0.72
C VAL A 46 -5.81 -13.63 -0.76
N GLU A 47 -6.45 -13.90 0.37
CA GLU A 47 -7.60 -14.83 0.45
C GLU A 47 -8.80 -14.32 -0.36
N GLU A 48 -9.10 -13.02 -0.28
CA GLU A 48 -10.19 -12.39 -1.02
C GLU A 48 -9.96 -12.39 -2.53
N VAL A 49 -8.72 -12.20 -3.00
CA VAL A 49 -8.40 -12.33 -4.43
C VAL A 49 -8.77 -13.71 -4.96
N ARG A 50 -8.52 -14.78 -4.20
CA ARG A 50 -8.90 -16.15 -4.61
C ARG A 50 -10.42 -16.28 -4.76
N PHE A 51 -11.18 -15.62 -3.89
CA PHE A 51 -12.64 -15.61 -3.97
C PHE A 51 -13.15 -14.76 -5.14
N LEU A 52 -12.59 -13.57 -5.34
CA LEU A 52 -13.00 -12.62 -6.39
C LEU A 52 -12.80 -13.14 -7.82
N TYR A 53 -11.83 -14.05 -7.99
CA TYR A 53 -11.45 -14.67 -9.26
C TYR A 53 -11.66 -16.18 -9.23
N ILE A 54 -12.65 -16.65 -8.45
CA ILE A 54 -13.00 -18.06 -8.42
C ILE A 54 -13.37 -18.56 -9.84
N GLY A 55 -12.76 -19.67 -10.25
CA GLY A 55 -12.97 -20.26 -11.58
C GLY A 55 -11.92 -19.85 -12.63
N GLU A 56 -11.05 -18.88 -12.32
CA GLU A 56 -9.86 -18.61 -13.14
C GLU A 56 -8.79 -19.71 -12.95
N ASP A 57 -7.86 -19.78 -13.89
CA ASP A 57 -6.77 -20.76 -13.82
C ASP A 57 -5.74 -20.44 -12.73
N LEU A 58 -4.98 -21.46 -12.31
CA LEU A 58 -3.99 -21.34 -11.24
C LEU A 58 -2.89 -20.31 -11.53
N SER A 59 -2.50 -20.13 -12.80
CA SER A 59 -1.44 -19.18 -13.17
C SER A 59 -1.94 -17.74 -13.08
N PHE A 60 -3.20 -17.49 -13.49
CA PHE A 60 -3.86 -16.21 -13.31
C PHE A 60 -4.00 -15.85 -11.82
N LEU A 61 -4.45 -16.79 -11.00
CA LEU A 61 -4.57 -16.58 -9.55
C LEU A 61 -3.22 -16.28 -8.92
N ALA A 62 -2.17 -17.03 -9.27
CA ALA A 62 -0.82 -16.80 -8.77
C ALA A 62 -0.28 -15.40 -9.17
N ASP A 63 -0.55 -14.95 -10.39
CA ASP A 63 -0.19 -13.61 -10.84
C ASP A 63 -0.92 -12.52 -10.02
N LYS A 64 -2.22 -12.66 -9.78
CA LYS A 64 -2.98 -11.71 -8.95
C LYS A 64 -2.50 -11.69 -7.50
N GLU A 65 -2.23 -12.84 -6.90
CA GLU A 65 -1.66 -12.92 -5.55
C GLU A 65 -0.29 -12.23 -5.48
N TYR A 66 0.57 -12.44 -6.48
CA TYR A 66 1.85 -11.76 -6.57
C TYR A 66 1.69 -10.25 -6.67
N GLN A 67 0.78 -9.77 -7.53
CA GLN A 67 0.52 -8.34 -7.69
C GLN A 67 0.00 -7.71 -6.40
N VAL A 68 -0.93 -8.35 -5.68
CA VAL A 68 -1.39 -7.87 -4.37
C VAL A 68 -0.23 -7.72 -3.40
N ARG A 69 0.58 -8.77 -3.23
CA ARG A 69 1.75 -8.73 -2.34
C ARG A 69 2.71 -7.61 -2.72
N LYS A 70 3.00 -7.49 -4.02
CA LYS A 70 3.89 -6.44 -4.55
C LYS A 70 3.40 -5.04 -4.17
N TYR A 71 2.12 -4.73 -4.40
CA TYR A 71 1.60 -3.40 -4.13
C TYR A 71 1.47 -3.12 -2.64
N TYR A 72 1.10 -4.11 -1.82
CA TYR A 72 1.13 -4.00 -0.35
C TYR A 72 2.54 -3.63 0.14
N TYR A 73 3.58 -4.35 -0.31
CA TYR A 73 4.96 -4.04 0.05
C TYR A 73 5.43 -2.68 -0.44
N GLN A 74 4.99 -2.25 -1.63
CA GLN A 74 5.29 -0.92 -2.14
C GLN A 74 4.68 0.17 -1.26
N ILE A 75 3.42 0.01 -0.85
CA ILE A 75 2.75 0.97 0.03
C ILE A 75 3.47 1.05 1.38
N GLN A 76 3.71 -0.09 2.05
CA GLN A 76 4.37 -0.14 3.35
C GLN A 76 5.76 0.52 3.30
N SER A 77 6.63 0.06 2.40
CA SER A 77 8.01 0.54 2.31
C SER A 77 8.15 2.01 1.92
N LYS A 78 7.27 2.50 1.04
CA LYS A 78 7.31 3.90 0.61
C LYS A 78 6.68 4.82 1.66
N THR A 79 5.69 4.35 2.40
CA THR A 79 5.10 5.08 3.53
C THR A 79 6.12 5.27 4.64
N GLU A 80 6.85 4.22 5.02
CA GLU A 80 7.94 4.32 6.01
C GLU A 80 9.03 5.30 5.53
N LYS A 81 9.46 5.20 4.27
CA LYS A 81 10.43 6.15 3.70
C LYS A 81 9.89 7.58 3.68
N LEU A 82 8.59 7.77 3.44
CA LEU A 82 7.93 9.08 3.44
C LEU A 82 7.95 9.73 4.83
N GLU A 83 7.76 8.95 5.90
CA GLU A 83 7.88 9.45 7.27
C GLU A 83 9.29 10.00 7.56
N ILE A 84 10.32 9.25 7.17
CA ILE A 84 11.72 9.67 7.30
C ILE A 84 11.97 10.96 6.51
N LEU A 85 11.49 11.06 5.26
CA LEU A 85 11.68 12.27 4.46
C LEU A 85 10.93 13.49 5.03
N LYS A 86 9.76 13.29 5.64
CA LYS A 86 9.02 14.36 6.33
C LYS A 86 9.80 14.89 7.53
N GLU A 87 10.48 14.02 8.28
CA GLU A 87 11.41 14.44 9.34
C GLU A 87 12.60 15.23 8.78
N VAL A 88 13.26 14.70 7.75
CA VAL A 88 14.41 15.36 7.07
C VAL A 88 14.02 16.73 6.51
N LYS A 89 12.83 16.85 5.92
CA LYS A 89 12.27 18.13 5.49
C LYS A 89 12.23 19.13 6.65
N GLY A 90 11.69 18.73 7.80
CA GLY A 90 11.62 19.57 8.99
C GLY A 90 13.01 20.04 9.46
N HIS A 91 14.02 19.16 9.41
CA HIS A 91 15.41 19.52 9.71
C HIS A 91 15.97 20.54 8.72
N PHE A 92 15.73 20.36 7.41
CA PHE A 92 16.15 21.33 6.40
C PHE A 92 15.46 22.68 6.56
N GLU A 93 14.15 22.72 6.79
CA GLU A 93 13.41 23.96 7.03
C GLU A 93 14.00 24.74 8.21
N GLN A 94 14.23 24.07 9.34
CA GLN A 94 14.85 24.68 10.51
C GLN A 94 16.28 25.17 10.24
N ALA A 95 17.07 24.39 9.50
CA ALA A 95 18.44 24.74 9.17
C ALA A 95 18.51 25.95 8.22
N VAL A 96 17.63 26.02 7.22
CA VAL A 96 17.52 27.17 6.31
C VAL A 96 17.17 28.43 7.09
N THR A 97 16.11 28.40 7.91
CA THR A 97 15.68 29.57 8.71
C THR A 97 16.81 30.08 9.60
N LYS A 98 17.45 29.19 10.36
CA LYS A 98 18.57 29.58 11.25
C LYS A 98 19.76 30.14 10.49
N ALA A 99 20.06 29.59 9.32
CA ALA A 99 21.17 30.05 8.50
C ALA A 99 20.90 31.43 7.90
N GLU A 100 19.66 31.70 7.46
CA GLU A 100 19.24 33.01 6.97
C GLU A 100 19.29 34.06 8.08
N GLU A 101 18.75 33.75 9.26
CA GLU A 101 18.81 34.66 10.43
C GLU A 101 20.25 35.05 10.79
N LYS A 102 21.16 34.07 10.84
CA LYS A 102 22.60 34.31 11.10
C LYS A 102 23.23 35.17 10.02
N PHE A 103 22.96 34.87 8.76
CA PHE A 103 23.49 35.63 7.63
C PHE A 103 23.01 37.09 7.64
N ASP A 104 21.71 37.32 7.88
CA ASP A 104 21.12 38.66 7.93
C ASP A 104 21.62 39.48 9.13
N SER A 105 21.97 38.81 10.23
CA SER A 105 22.60 39.45 11.40
C SER A 105 24.07 39.83 11.21
N GLY A 106 24.69 39.41 10.10
CA GLY A 106 26.10 39.67 9.81
C GLY A 106 27.07 38.76 10.55
N GLU A 107 26.61 37.63 11.11
CA GLU A 107 27.51 36.59 11.62
C GLU A 107 28.29 35.95 10.46
N GLU A 108 29.62 36.10 10.45
CA GLU A 108 30.50 35.67 9.35
C GLU A 108 30.57 34.13 9.15
N ASP A 109 30.01 33.35 10.08
CA ASP A 109 30.09 31.89 10.07
C ASP A 109 29.16 31.23 9.02
N VAL A 110 28.23 31.98 8.42
CA VAL A 110 27.29 31.46 7.42
C VAL A 110 27.48 32.19 6.09
N SER A 111 27.70 31.43 5.02
CA SER A 111 27.79 31.99 3.66
C SER A 111 26.50 31.79 2.86
N GLN A 112 26.26 32.66 1.88
CA GLN A 112 25.19 32.47 0.89
C GLN A 112 25.27 31.11 0.17
N SER A 113 26.49 30.60 -0.06
CA SER A 113 26.68 29.27 -0.64
C SER A 113 26.18 28.16 0.28
N ALA A 114 26.41 28.27 1.59
CA ALA A 114 25.90 27.32 2.57
C ALA A 114 24.36 27.34 2.62
N ILE A 115 23.74 28.52 2.66
CA ILE A 115 22.27 28.67 2.59
C ILE A 115 21.72 28.05 1.31
N THR A 116 22.36 28.32 0.18
CA THR A 116 21.95 27.76 -1.13
C THR A 116 22.00 26.23 -1.11
N LYS A 117 23.04 25.62 -0.54
CA LYS A 117 23.13 24.16 -0.41
C LYS A 117 22.01 23.58 0.45
N LEU A 118 21.65 24.24 1.55
CA LEU A 118 20.52 23.83 2.40
C LEU A 118 19.20 23.90 1.64
N LYS A 119 18.96 24.99 0.89
CA LYS A 119 17.76 25.13 0.04
C LYS A 119 17.69 24.10 -1.07
N LEU A 120 18.82 23.75 -1.70
CA LEU A 120 18.88 22.69 -2.70
C LEU A 120 18.57 21.32 -2.08
N GLY A 121 19.10 21.03 -0.88
CA GLY A 121 18.76 19.81 -0.14
C GLY A 121 17.28 19.73 0.24
N LEU A 122 16.69 20.85 0.68
CA LEU A 122 15.26 20.97 0.95
C LEU A 122 14.42 20.71 -0.31
N ALA A 123 14.77 21.35 -1.42
CA ALA A 123 14.07 21.17 -2.70
C ALA A 123 14.14 19.72 -3.20
N GLY A 124 15.31 19.08 -3.08
CA GLY A 124 15.47 17.65 -3.37
C GLY A 124 14.57 16.78 -2.50
N THR A 125 14.58 17.02 -1.18
CA THR A 125 13.73 16.28 -0.22
C THR A 125 12.24 16.44 -0.55
N LEU A 126 11.80 17.65 -0.93
CA LEU A 126 10.41 17.91 -1.33
C LEU A 126 10.04 17.17 -2.61
N ASN A 127 10.94 17.11 -3.58
CA ASN A 127 10.72 16.35 -4.81
C ASN A 127 10.58 14.84 -4.52
N ASP A 128 11.47 14.30 -3.69
CA ASP A 128 11.45 12.89 -3.30
C ASP A 128 10.15 12.53 -2.54
N ILE A 129 9.66 13.43 -1.69
CA ILE A 129 8.35 13.29 -1.01
C ILE A 129 7.22 13.18 -2.03
N ILE A 130 7.16 14.08 -3.02
CA ILE A 130 6.10 14.09 -4.04
C ILE A 130 6.15 12.81 -4.88
N GLU A 131 7.36 12.37 -5.25
CA GLU A 131 7.55 11.11 -5.98
C GLU A 131 7.00 9.93 -5.18
N LEU A 132 7.40 9.77 -3.91
CA LEU A 132 6.91 8.67 -3.07
C LEU A 132 5.39 8.72 -2.84
N GLU A 133 4.82 9.90 -2.59
CA GLU A 133 3.37 10.06 -2.45
C GLU A 133 2.63 9.64 -3.73
N SER A 134 3.17 9.98 -4.90
CA SER A 134 2.61 9.57 -6.18
C SER A 134 2.70 8.06 -6.36
N GLU A 135 3.84 7.46 -6.04
CA GLU A 135 4.06 6.03 -6.15
C GLU A 135 3.17 5.20 -5.21
N VAL A 136 2.94 5.68 -3.97
CA VAL A 136 1.99 5.07 -3.03
C VAL A 136 0.58 5.10 -3.61
N LYS A 137 0.15 6.25 -4.14
CA LYS A 137 -1.17 6.38 -4.78
C LYS A 137 -1.33 5.46 -5.98
N VAL A 138 -0.30 5.31 -6.80
CA VAL A 138 -0.33 4.37 -7.95
C VAL A 138 -0.49 2.93 -7.47
N ALA A 139 0.19 2.54 -6.40
CA ALA A 139 0.04 1.21 -5.80
C ALA A 139 -1.38 0.99 -5.23
N GLN A 140 -1.93 1.99 -4.53
CA GLN A 140 -3.32 1.96 -4.02
C GLN A 140 -4.34 1.83 -5.16
N LEU A 141 -4.20 2.61 -6.23
CA LEU A 141 -5.04 2.51 -7.42
C LEU A 141 -4.94 1.13 -8.06
N SER A 142 -3.74 0.56 -8.12
CA SER A 142 -3.53 -0.78 -8.66
C SER A 142 -4.22 -1.86 -7.83
N LEU A 143 -4.23 -1.72 -6.50
CA LEU A 143 -4.97 -2.60 -5.61
C LEU A 143 -6.49 -2.43 -5.78
N ALA A 144 -6.99 -1.20 -5.83
CA ALA A 144 -8.41 -0.94 -6.05
C ALA A 144 -8.91 -1.64 -7.33
N LEU A 145 -8.14 -1.57 -8.43
CA LEU A 145 -8.44 -2.28 -9.67
C LEU A 145 -8.48 -3.81 -9.51
N ILE A 146 -7.54 -4.40 -8.76
CA ILE A 146 -7.53 -5.85 -8.49
C ILE A 146 -8.76 -6.25 -7.67
N PHE A 147 -9.16 -5.41 -6.71
CA PHE A 147 -10.32 -5.65 -5.85
C PHE A 147 -11.64 -5.15 -6.45
N LYS A 148 -11.67 -4.79 -7.73
CA LYS A 148 -12.87 -4.32 -8.45
C LYS A 148 -13.55 -3.13 -7.74
N ASP A 149 -12.73 -2.19 -7.27
CA ASP A 149 -13.13 -0.96 -6.58
C ASP A 149 -13.93 -1.20 -5.28
N ASN A 150 -13.79 -2.37 -4.65
CA ASN A 150 -14.42 -2.65 -3.35
C ASN A 150 -13.76 -1.90 -2.17
N TYR A 151 -12.57 -1.32 -2.37
CA TYR A 151 -11.77 -0.67 -1.34
C TYR A 151 -11.42 0.76 -1.68
N SER A 152 -11.25 1.58 -0.63
CA SER A 152 -10.95 2.99 -0.78
C SER A 152 -9.51 3.19 -1.22
N ILE A 153 -9.31 4.00 -2.25
CA ILE A 153 -7.97 4.43 -2.68
C ILE A 153 -7.29 5.22 -1.57
N ASP A 154 -8.06 6.00 -0.81
CA ASP A 154 -7.59 6.79 0.33
C ASP A 154 -7.75 6.04 1.67
N GLY A 155 -8.05 4.74 1.63
CA GLY A 155 -8.23 3.92 2.82
C GLY A 155 -6.91 3.75 3.58
N GLU A 156 -6.94 3.94 4.89
CA GLU A 156 -5.81 3.60 5.75
C GLU A 156 -5.50 2.11 5.63
N MET A 157 -4.20 1.80 5.61
CA MET A 157 -3.72 0.43 5.62
C MET A 157 -3.59 -0.05 7.09
N PRO A 158 -4.24 -1.15 7.48
CA PRO A 158 -4.31 -1.58 8.88
C PRO A 158 -2.96 -1.98 9.49
N ASN A 159 -2.01 -2.44 8.66
CA ASN A 159 -0.64 -2.71 9.09
C ASN A 159 0.38 -1.97 8.20
N PRO A 160 0.92 -0.83 8.69
CA PRO A 160 1.91 -0.05 7.95
C PRO A 160 3.31 -0.69 7.98
N ASP A 161 3.58 -1.60 8.93
CA ASP A 161 4.90 -2.19 9.11
C ASP A 161 5.23 -3.15 7.96
N ILE A 162 6.45 -3.03 7.42
CA ILE A 162 6.95 -3.97 6.43
C ILE A 162 7.21 -5.31 7.12
N GLU A 163 6.51 -6.36 6.71
CA GLU A 163 6.89 -7.72 7.06
C GLU A 163 8.01 -8.22 6.12
N PRO A 164 9.25 -8.42 6.60
CA PRO A 164 10.32 -8.88 5.74
C PRO A 164 9.96 -10.22 5.09
N VAL A 165 10.12 -10.32 3.78
CA VAL A 165 9.96 -11.60 3.08
C VAL A 165 11.09 -12.52 3.54
N ASP A 166 10.75 -13.61 4.25
CA ASP A 166 11.69 -14.67 4.61
C ASP A 166 12.12 -15.43 3.35
N PHE A 167 13.12 -14.89 2.65
CA PHE A 167 13.71 -15.51 1.48
C PHE A 167 14.74 -16.55 1.93
N LYS A 168 14.29 -17.80 2.00
CA LYS A 168 15.07 -18.96 2.49
C LYS A 168 16.34 -19.29 1.68
N PHE A 169 16.56 -18.59 0.57
CA PHE A 169 17.70 -18.79 -0.32
C PHE A 169 18.63 -17.60 -0.23
N ASN A 170 19.93 -17.86 -0.06
CA ASN A 170 20.91 -16.80 0.03
C ASN A 170 21.38 -16.27 -1.34
N ASN A 171 20.90 -16.84 -2.45
CA ASN A 171 21.12 -16.34 -3.80
C ASN A 171 20.10 -16.93 -4.80
N TYR A 172 20.03 -16.29 -5.98
CA TYR A 172 19.15 -16.69 -7.06
C TYR A 172 19.41 -18.13 -7.54
N ASP A 173 20.68 -18.53 -7.70
CA ASP A 173 21.03 -19.87 -8.21
C ASP A 173 20.46 -21.01 -7.35
N LYS A 174 20.52 -20.86 -6.02
CA LYS A 174 19.97 -21.86 -5.10
C LYS A 174 18.45 -21.90 -5.18
N TRP A 175 17.81 -20.73 -5.25
CA TRP A 175 16.36 -20.65 -5.44
C TRP A 175 15.94 -21.30 -6.77
N PHE A 176 16.62 -20.96 -7.87
CA PHE A 176 16.29 -21.46 -9.22
C PHE A 176 16.44 -22.99 -9.33
N LYS A 177 17.46 -23.56 -8.68
CA LYS A 177 17.63 -25.03 -8.62
C LYS A 177 16.55 -25.70 -7.78
N ALA A 178 16.11 -25.06 -6.70
CA ALA A 178 15.10 -25.61 -5.80
C ALA A 178 13.66 -25.41 -6.29
N SER A 179 13.40 -24.42 -7.16
CA SER A 179 12.07 -24.11 -7.66
C SER A 179 11.52 -25.15 -8.65
N GLY A 180 12.36 -26.07 -9.14
CA GLY A 180 11.97 -27.04 -10.15
C GLY A 180 11.74 -26.43 -11.54
N LEU A 181 12.06 -25.14 -11.73
CA LEU A 181 12.01 -24.42 -13.02
C LEU A 181 13.18 -24.77 -13.95
N VAL A 182 13.89 -25.88 -13.69
CA VAL A 182 14.88 -26.44 -14.61
C VAL A 182 14.11 -26.97 -15.83
N PHE A 183 13.75 -26.06 -16.74
CA PHE A 183 13.36 -26.42 -18.08
C PHE A 183 14.48 -27.25 -18.67
N GLY A 184 14.11 -28.39 -19.27
CA GLY A 184 15.04 -29.38 -19.83
C GLY A 184 16.05 -28.74 -20.77
N ILE A 185 17.19 -28.31 -20.22
CA ILE A 185 18.45 -28.40 -20.93
C ILE A 185 18.78 -29.88 -20.85
N ASP A 186 18.20 -30.63 -21.79
CA ASP A 186 18.67 -31.96 -22.11
C ASP A 186 20.17 -31.84 -22.31
N SER A 187 20.91 -32.32 -21.31
CA SER A 187 22.34 -32.57 -21.37
C SER A 187 22.57 -33.79 -22.26
N LYS A 188 22.14 -33.69 -23.51
CA LYS A 188 22.55 -34.57 -24.60
C LYS A 188 23.24 -33.74 -25.65
N GLY A 189 24.54 -33.55 -25.41
CA GLY A 189 25.56 -33.42 -26.45
C GLY A 189 25.43 -32.23 -27.39
N THR A 190 26.12 -31.14 -27.07
CA THR A 190 26.89 -30.45 -28.11
C THR A 190 28.17 -29.92 -27.51
N THR A 191 29.23 -30.65 -27.82
CA THR A 191 30.62 -30.21 -27.75
C THR A 191 30.79 -28.80 -28.30
N GLY A 192 31.41 -27.94 -27.48
CA GLY A 192 32.27 -26.82 -27.84
C GLY A 192 31.89 -25.97 -29.05
N LYS A 193 31.37 -24.77 -28.79
CA LYS A 193 31.89 -23.56 -29.44
C LYS A 193 32.12 -22.47 -28.40
N HIS A 194 33.41 -22.23 -28.15
CA HIS A 194 33.93 -21.04 -27.51
C HIS A 194 33.55 -19.84 -28.39
N PHE A 195 32.68 -18.96 -27.89
CA PHE A 195 32.52 -17.63 -28.47
C PHE A 195 33.59 -16.73 -27.85
N PRO A 196 34.46 -16.09 -28.65
CA PRO A 196 35.51 -15.23 -28.13
C PRO A 196 34.90 -13.92 -27.61
N SER A 197 35.39 -13.51 -26.44
CA SER A 197 35.11 -12.23 -25.83
C SER A 197 35.84 -11.13 -26.59
N ASN A 198 35.17 -10.48 -27.54
CA ASN A 198 35.45 -9.11 -27.97
C ASN A 198 34.48 -8.72 -29.09
N GLU A 199 33.50 -7.88 -28.75
CA GLU A 199 32.96 -6.81 -29.61
C GLU A 199 31.87 -6.09 -28.81
N LEU A 200 32.29 -5.10 -28.03
CA LEU A 200 31.52 -3.92 -27.61
C LEU A 200 32.57 -2.90 -27.12
N ALA A 201 33.22 -2.28 -28.10
CA ALA A 201 33.85 -0.97 -27.96
C ALA A 201 32.84 0.08 -28.42
#